data_AF-A0A838DED2-F1
#
_entry.id   AF-A0A838DED2-F1
#
_cell.length_a   1.000
_cell.length_b   1.000
_cell.length_c   1.000
_cell.angle_alpha   90.00
_cell.angle_beta   90.00
_cell.angle_gamma   90.00
#
_symmetry.space_group_name_H-M   'P 1'
#
loop_
_entity.id
_entity.type
_entity.pdbx_description
1 polymer ?
#
loop_
_entity_poly.entity_id
_entity_poly.type
_entity_poly.pdbx_seq_one_letter_code
_entity_poly.pdbx_strand_id
1 'polypeptide(L)'
;MRKATDVFAILIGAFLLIEGILGLTSDVVFGVLTTNRTHAIIHIVLGLVGLLAGWKRSARGFCIFLGILLLAVGVLRFVPGVGEIIVAILNVNIAVAWVNIAIGAVALLVSLAGRNSEIRKQA
;
A
#
# COMPACT_ATOMS: atom_id res chain seq x y z
N MET A 1 21.67 -7.28 8.40
CA MET A 1 20.69 -6.23 8.78
C MET A 1 19.53 -6.26 7.79
N ARG A 2 18.29 -6.00 8.22
CA ARG A 2 17.13 -5.87 7.30
C ARG A 2 17.29 -4.58 6.47
N LYS A 3 16.89 -4.61 5.19
CA LYS A 3 16.88 -3.41 4.35
C LYS A 3 15.68 -2.53 4.73
N ALA A 4 15.75 -1.24 4.42
CA ALA A 4 14.63 -0.32 4.63
C ALA A 4 13.34 -0.81 3.94
N THR A 5 13.46 -1.41 2.75
CA THR A 5 12.34 -2.05 2.03
C THR A 5 11.70 -3.18 2.82
N ASP A 6 12.50 -3.98 3.53
CA ASP A 6 11.99 -5.14 4.28
C ASP A 6 11.22 -4.68 5.51
N VAL A 7 11.75 -3.68 6.23
CA VAL A 7 11.09 -3.08 7.39
C VAL A 7 9.80 -2.39 6.96
N PHE A 8 9.86 -1.58 5.90
CA PHE A 8 8.70 -0.91 5.35
C PHE A 8 7.61 -1.91 4.94
N ALA A 9 7.97 -2.97 4.21
CA ALA A 9 7.01 -4.00 3.79
C ALA A 9 6.34 -4.73 4.95
N ILE A 10 7.06 -4.98 6.05
CA ILE A 10 6.46 -5.55 7.27
C ILE A 10 5.45 -4.57 7.88
N LEU A 11 5.84 -3.30 8.05
CA LEU A 11 4.98 -2.30 8.67
C LEU A 11 3.72 -2.04 7.85
N ILE A 12 3.86 -1.80 6.55
CA ILE A 12 2.71 -1.57 5.68
C ILE A 12 1.89 -2.84 5.50
N GLY A 13 2.53 -4.02 5.43
CA GLY A 13 1.85 -5.30 5.36
C GLY A 13 0.98 -5.55 6.60
N ALA A 14 1.48 -5.26 7.79
CA ALA A 14 0.72 -5.34 9.03
C ALA A 14 -0.45 -4.35 9.03
N PHE A 15 -0.21 -3.09 8.63
CA PHE A 15 -1.25 -2.06 8.55
C PHE A 15 -2.39 -2.48 7.61
N LEU A 16 -2.07 -2.90 6.37
CA LEU A 16 -3.06 -3.34 5.40
C LEU A 16 -3.81 -4.60 5.87
N LEU A 17 -3.11 -5.55 6.50
CA LEU A 17 -3.76 -6.75 7.01
C LEU A 17 -4.77 -6.41 8.13
N ILE A 18 -4.40 -5.54 9.08
CA ILE A 18 -5.29 -5.11 10.15
C ILE A 18 -6.47 -4.34 9.58
N GLU A 19 -6.22 -3.38 8.68
CA GLU A 19 -7.28 -2.61 8.04
C GLU A 19 -8.24 -3.54 7.31
N GLY A 20 -7.73 -4.47 6.51
CA GLY A 20 -8.56 -5.37 5.72
C GLY A 20 -9.38 -6.33 6.58
N ILE A 21 -8.84 -6.84 7.69
CA ILE A 21 -9.60 -7.67 8.65
C ILE A 21 -10.75 -6.87 9.27
N LEU A 22 -10.47 -5.64 9.73
CA LEU A 22 -11.51 -4.76 10.30
C LEU A 22 -12.54 -4.34 9.25
N GLY A 23 -12.11 -4.15 8.01
CA GLY A 23 -12.95 -3.78 6.87
C GLY A 23 -13.93 -4.87 6.42
N LEU A 24 -13.78 -6.11 6.90
CA LEU A 24 -14.78 -7.16 6.67
C LEU A 24 -16.05 -6.96 7.52
N THR A 25 -15.96 -6.21 8.63
CA THR A 25 -17.07 -6.01 9.57
C THR A 25 -17.50 -4.55 9.72
N SER A 26 -16.75 -3.60 9.16
CA SER A 26 -17.06 -2.18 9.19
C SER A 26 -16.71 -1.49 7.88
N ASP A 27 -17.61 -0.67 7.36
CA ASP A 27 -17.36 0.15 6.16
C ASP A 27 -16.47 1.37 6.46
N VAL A 28 -16.17 1.63 7.74
CA VAL A 28 -15.25 2.68 8.20
C VAL A 28 -14.25 2.11 9.20
N VAL A 29 -12.97 2.17 8.88
CA VAL A 29 -11.86 1.68 9.69
C VAL A 29 -11.03 2.86 10.22
N PHE A 30 -10.52 2.74 11.43
CA PHE A 30 -9.79 3.80 12.14
C PHE A 30 -10.55 5.14 12.23
N GLY A 31 -11.89 5.09 12.18
CA GLY A 31 -12.78 6.25 12.28
C GLY A 31 -12.87 7.12 11.03
N VAL A 32 -12.00 6.94 10.03
CA VAL A 32 -11.93 7.82 8.84
C VAL A 32 -11.72 7.10 7.51
N LEU A 33 -11.19 5.88 7.49
CA LEU A 33 -10.88 5.18 6.24
C LEU A 33 -12.07 4.37 5.79
N THR A 34 -12.70 4.75 4.69
CA THR A 34 -13.82 3.99 4.15
C THR A 34 -13.31 2.79 3.34
N THR A 35 -14.03 1.68 3.46
CA THR A 35 -13.71 0.44 2.76
C THR A 35 -14.99 -0.29 2.39
N ASN A 36 -14.86 -1.33 1.59
CA ASN A 36 -15.93 -2.27 1.32
C ASN A 36 -15.33 -3.68 1.28
N ARG A 37 -16.17 -4.69 1.09
CA ARG A 37 -15.71 -6.08 1.07
C ARG A 37 -14.59 -6.34 0.04
N THR A 38 -14.68 -5.75 -1.15
CA THR A 38 -13.67 -5.92 -2.20
C THR A 38 -12.33 -5.31 -1.77
N HIS A 39 -12.35 -4.08 -1.27
CA HIS A 39 -11.15 -3.36 -0.83
C HIS A 39 -10.50 -4.02 0.39
N ALA A 40 -11.31 -4.47 1.35
CA ALA A 40 -10.87 -5.23 2.51
C ALA A 40 -10.13 -6.53 2.13
N ILE A 41 -10.66 -7.30 1.17
CA ILE A 41 -10.01 -8.52 0.66
C ILE A 41 -8.67 -8.18 0.00
N ILE A 42 -8.63 -7.14 -0.83
CA ILE A 42 -7.38 -6.68 -1.46
C ILE A 42 -6.33 -6.34 -0.39
N HIS A 43 -6.71 -5.62 0.66
CA HIS A 43 -5.81 -5.25 1.75
C HIS A 43 -5.33 -6.45 2.58
N ILE A 44 -6.18 -7.45 2.83
CA ILE A 44 -5.74 -8.71 3.47
C ILE A 44 -4.67 -9.41 2.62
N VAL A 45 -4.92 -9.55 1.31
CA VAL A 45 -3.98 -10.23 0.39
C VAL A 45 -2.66 -9.45 0.32
N LEU A 46 -2.71 -8.14 0.08
CA LEU A 46 -1.52 -7.29 0.02
C LEU A 46 -0.78 -7.26 1.37
N GLY A 47 -1.52 -7.27 2.47
CA GLY A 47 -0.98 -7.32 3.83
C GLY A 47 -0.15 -8.58 4.08
N LEU A 48 -0.72 -9.75 3.77
CA LEU A 48 -0.01 -11.04 3.87
C LEU A 48 1.22 -11.09 2.96
N VAL A 49 1.09 -10.65 1.70
CA VAL A 49 2.21 -10.63 0.75
C VAL A 49 3.33 -9.71 1.26
N GLY A 50 2.99 -8.53 1.80
CA GLY A 50 3.96 -7.59 2.36
C GLY A 50 4.71 -8.15 3.57
N LEU A 51 3.99 -8.76 4.51
CA LEU A 51 4.58 -9.45 5.66
C LEU A 51 5.54 -10.55 5.22
N LEU A 52 5.12 -11.40 4.28
CA LEU A 52 5.96 -12.49 3.76
C LEU A 52 7.18 -11.97 3.01
N ALA A 53 7.02 -10.97 2.16
CA ALA A 53 8.11 -10.39 1.37
C ALA A 53 9.17 -9.72 2.27
N GLY A 54 8.73 -8.98 3.29
CA GLY A 54 9.61 -8.38 4.27
C GLY A 54 10.27 -9.40 5.20
N TRP A 55 9.54 -10.46 5.62
CA TRP A 55 10.12 -11.55 6.41
C TRP A 55 11.25 -12.25 5.64
N LYS A 56 10.99 -12.62 4.37
CA LYS A 56 11.94 -13.29 3.47
C LYS A 56 13.06 -12.39 2.94
N ARG A 57 13.08 -11.10 3.32
CA ARG A 57 14.10 -10.12 2.89
C ARG A 57 14.16 -9.93 1.36
N SER A 58 13.00 -9.99 0.71
CA SER A 58 12.83 -9.81 -0.75
C SER A 58 11.74 -8.78 -1.05
N ALA A 59 11.67 -7.71 -0.24
CA ALA A 59 10.55 -6.77 -0.26
C ALA A 59 10.56 -5.73 -1.39
N ARG A 60 11.68 -5.58 -2.11
CA ARG A 60 11.82 -4.49 -3.08
C ARG A 60 10.80 -4.55 -4.22
N GLY A 61 10.57 -5.72 -4.80
CA GLY A 61 9.57 -5.89 -5.86
C GLY A 61 8.16 -5.56 -5.37
N PHE A 62 7.82 -6.04 -4.16
CA PHE A 62 6.55 -5.72 -3.50
C PHE A 62 6.39 -4.20 -3.28
N CYS A 63 7.41 -3.51 -2.76
CA CYS A 63 7.33 -2.07 -2.51
C CYS A 63 7.14 -1.25 -3.81
N ILE A 64 7.75 -1.66 -4.91
CA ILE A 64 7.54 -1.02 -6.22
C ILE A 64 6.10 -1.23 -6.69
N PHE A 65 5.63 -2.48 -6.69
CA PHE A 65 4.27 -2.82 -7.11
C PHE A 65 3.22 -2.09 -6.26
N LEU A 66 3.32 -2.19 -4.92
CA LEU A 66 2.43 -1.53 -3.99
C LEU A 66 2.48 -0.01 -4.18
N GLY A 67 3.68 0.54 -4.36
CA GLY A 67 3.88 1.97 -4.60
C GLY A 67 3.11 2.49 -5.81
N ILE A 68 3.24 1.80 -6.94
CA ILE A 68 2.51 2.12 -8.18
C ILE A 68 1.00 1.95 -7.97
N LEU A 69 0.57 0.84 -7.39
CA LEU A 69 -0.85 0.55 -7.18
C LEU A 69 -1.54 1.61 -6.31
N LEU A 70 -0.95 1.94 -5.15
CA LEU A 70 -1.53 2.91 -4.23
C LEU A 70 -1.52 4.32 -4.82
N LEU A 71 -0.42 4.74 -5.47
CA LEU A 71 -0.39 6.03 -6.17
C LEU A 71 -1.45 6.10 -7.27
N ALA A 72 -1.61 5.04 -8.07
CA ALA A 72 -2.62 4.99 -9.11
C ALA A 72 -4.03 5.13 -8.53
N VAL A 73 -4.41 4.30 -7.55
CA VAL A 73 -5.75 4.36 -6.93
C VAL A 73 -6.00 5.72 -6.27
N GLY A 74 -5.00 6.26 -5.56
CA GLY A 74 -5.10 7.54 -4.88
C GLY A 74 -5.25 8.72 -5.85
N VAL A 75 -4.48 8.76 -6.94
CA VAL A 75 -4.57 9.81 -7.96
C VAL A 75 -5.85 9.69 -8.78
N LEU A 76 -6.20 8.47 -9.22
CA LEU A 76 -7.39 8.23 -10.05
C LEU A 76 -8.69 8.61 -9.32
N ARG A 77 -8.70 8.62 -7.98
CA ARG A 77 -9.82 9.11 -7.19
C ARG A 77 -10.19 10.58 -7.48
N PHE A 78 -9.24 11.38 -7.95
CA PHE A 78 -9.44 12.81 -8.26
C PHE A 78 -9.67 13.08 -9.76
N VAL A 79 -9.64 12.05 -10.61
CA VAL A 79 -9.87 12.18 -12.05
C VAL A 79 -11.37 12.11 -12.34
N PRO A 80 -12.00 13.12 -12.98
CA PRO A 80 -13.42 13.08 -13.33
C PRO A 80 -13.77 11.84 -14.17
N GLY A 81 -14.94 11.24 -13.91
CA GLY A 81 -15.40 10.00 -14.53
C GLY A 81 -14.73 8.73 -13.96
N VAL A 82 -13.41 8.74 -13.74
CA VAL A 82 -12.70 7.57 -13.16
C VAL A 82 -12.85 7.51 -11.63
N GLY A 83 -12.85 8.66 -10.96
CA GLY A 83 -12.95 8.74 -9.51
C GLY A 83 -14.25 8.13 -8.96
N GLU A 84 -15.35 8.27 -9.70
CA GLU A 84 -16.64 7.64 -9.37
C GLU A 84 -16.56 6.12 -9.44
N ILE A 85 -15.85 5.58 -10.44
CA ILE A 85 -15.60 4.14 -10.56
C ILE A 85 -14.76 3.64 -9.37
N ILE A 86 -13.72 4.39 -8.98
CA ILE A 86 -12.89 4.04 -7.82
C ILE A 86 -13.72 4.03 -6.52
N VAL A 87 -14.61 5.01 -6.32
CA VAL A 87 -15.54 5.03 -5.18
C VAL A 87 -16.51 3.85 -5.25
N ALA A 88 -17.11 3.58 -6.40
CA ALA A 88 -18.08 2.51 -6.57
C ALA A 88 -17.48 1.12 -6.30
N ILE A 89 -16.24 0.88 -6.76
CA ILE A 89 -15.59 -0.43 -6.65
C ILE A 89 -14.90 -0.61 -5.30
N LEU A 90 -14.22 0.42 -4.78
CA LEU A 90 -13.33 0.30 -3.61
C LEU A 90 -13.77 1.11 -2.40
N ASN A 91 -14.85 1.90 -2.50
CA ASN A 91 -15.32 2.81 -1.46
C ASN A 91 -14.20 3.73 -0.93
N VAL A 92 -13.35 4.25 -1.81
CA VAL A 92 -12.22 5.12 -1.44
C VAL A 92 -12.73 6.55 -1.23
N ASN A 93 -12.81 7.01 0.01
CA ASN A 93 -13.05 8.42 0.32
C ASN A 93 -11.77 9.26 0.12
N ILE A 94 -11.89 10.56 0.36
CA ILE A 94 -10.77 11.51 0.19
C ILE A 94 -9.61 11.18 1.13
N ALA A 95 -9.89 10.75 2.37
CA ALA A 95 -8.84 10.41 3.35
C ALA A 95 -8.02 9.20 2.88
N VAL A 96 -8.69 8.14 2.42
CA VAL A 96 -8.05 6.94 1.87
C VAL A 96 -7.22 7.29 0.63
N ALA A 97 -7.70 8.17 -0.24
CA ALA A 97 -6.96 8.61 -1.42
C ALA A 97 -5.62 9.27 -1.04
N TRP A 98 -5.64 10.17 -0.06
CA TRP A 98 -4.41 10.81 0.43
C TRP A 98 -3.46 9.83 1.11
N VAL A 99 -3.98 8.90 1.91
CA VAL A 99 -3.18 7.82 2.51
C VAL A 99 -2.51 6.98 1.43
N ASN A 100 -3.24 6.59 0.38
CA ASN A 100 -2.71 5.82 -0.74
C ASN A 100 -1.61 6.59 -1.50
N ILE A 101 -1.79 7.89 -1.75
CA ILE A 101 -0.77 8.72 -2.39
C ILE A 101 0.50 8.77 -1.52
N ALA A 102 0.35 9.07 -0.22
CA ALA A 102 1.47 9.22 0.70
C ALA A 102 2.26 7.90 0.85
N ILE A 103 1.56 6.80 1.14
CA ILE A 103 2.18 5.49 1.31
C ILE A 103 2.79 5.01 -0.02
N GLY A 104 2.08 5.22 -1.13
CA GLY A 104 2.56 4.84 -2.45
C GLY A 104 3.87 5.56 -2.82
N ALA A 105 3.94 6.87 -2.57
CA ALA A 105 5.15 7.66 -2.76
C ALA A 105 6.31 7.17 -1.87
N VAL A 106 6.07 6.93 -0.59
CA VAL A 106 7.10 6.41 0.34
C VAL A 106 7.60 5.04 -0.11
N ALA A 107 6.72 4.15 -0.55
CA ALA A 107 7.10 2.81 -1.02
C ALA A 107 8.05 2.87 -2.23
N LEU A 108 7.81 3.78 -3.18
CA LEU A 108 8.69 4.01 -4.32
C LEU A 108 10.02 4.64 -3.88
N LEU A 109 10.00 5.65 -3.03
CA LEU A 109 11.21 6.33 -2.54
C LEU A 109 12.14 5.36 -1.79
N VAL A 110 11.61 4.54 -0.89
CA VAL A 110 12.38 3.52 -0.16
C VAL A 110 12.98 2.49 -1.13
N SER A 111 12.24 2.12 -2.17
CA SER A 111 12.72 1.19 -3.21
C SER A 111 13.87 1.77 -4.04
N LEU A 112 13.80 3.06 -4.39
CA LEU A 112 14.83 3.77 -5.16
C LEU A 112 16.09 4.01 -4.33
N ALA A 113 15.93 4.47 -3.08
CA ALA A 113 17.04 4.67 -2.16
C ALA A 113 17.82 3.36 -1.91
N GLY A 114 17.09 2.25 -1.75
CA GLY A 114 17.67 0.91 -1.63
C GLY A 114 18.54 0.52 -2.83
N ARG A 115 18.08 0.78 -4.06
CA ARG A 115 18.83 0.50 -5.29
C ARG A 115 20.18 1.23 -5.33
N ASN A 116 20.16 2.54 -5.06
CA ASN A 116 21.36 3.37 -5.18
C ASN A 116 22.44 2.97 -4.16
N SER A 117 22.03 2.47 -2.99
CA SER A 117 22.96 1.98 -1.96
C SER A 117 23.70 0.71 -2.36
N GLU A 118 23.09 -0.17 -3.16
CA GLU A 118 23.71 -1.40 -3.67
C GLU A 118 24.73 -1.08 -4.76
N ILE A 119 24.39 -0.18 -5.70
CA ILE A 119 25.30 0.25 -6.78
C ILE A 119 26.59 0.86 -6.21
N ARG A 120 26.47 1.73 -5.21
CA ARG A 120 27.63 2.38 -4.57
C ARG A 120 28.58 1.43 -3.84
N LYS A 121 28.12 0.24 -3.44
CA LYS A 121 28.98 -0.76 -2.78
C LYS A 121 29.77 -1.62 -3.77
N GLN A 122 29.43 -1.55 -5.05
CA GLN A 122 30.05 -2.34 -6.12
C GLN A 122 31.04 -1.52 -6.97
N ALA A 123 31.10 -0.21 -6.75
CA ALA A 123 32.06 0.72 -7.36
C ALA A 123 33.20 1.00 -6.37
#